data_AF-A0A849QVK2-F1
#
_entry.id   AF-A0A849QVK2-F1
#
_cell.length_a   1.000
_cell.length_b   1.000
_cell.length_c   1.000
_cell.angle_alpha   90.00
_cell.angle_beta   90.00
_cell.angle_gamma   90.00
#
_symmetry.space_group_name_H-M   'P 1'
#
loop_
_entity.id
_entity.type
_entity.pdbx_description
1 polymer ?
#
loop_
_entity_poly.entity_id
_entity_poly.type
_entity_poly.pdbx_seq_one_letter_code
_entity_poly.pdbx_strand_id
1 'polypeptide(L)'
;MEKKKQWEIVSVSALVLVFLIFASLNLGSVEMPYSYWQPSKAGVADVVTFDFGSVQQVKELYIFVGDANRTKFDVYGDNDEFLSSYDNNPAEHVHFCSWERINLGHRSTSTIKFVFGPESRGKIGEVIVISTENKKIAPVNVSGEAATRLVDEQSAIKLPVTQRYGAYFDEMYFVRTAQEHLNLEEP
;
A
#
# COMPACT_ATOMS: atom_id res chain seq x y z
N MET A 1 28.17 34.20 34.33
CA MET A 1 28.42 33.23 33.23
C MET A 1 27.58 31.97 33.40
N GLU A 2 27.55 31.39 34.61
CA GLU A 2 26.82 30.16 34.95
C GLU A 2 25.29 30.24 34.78
N LYS A 3 24.64 31.35 35.16
CA LYS A 3 23.20 31.56 34.94
C LYS A 3 22.81 31.61 33.45
N LYS A 4 23.67 32.14 32.57
CA LYS A 4 23.41 32.17 31.12
C LYS A 4 23.43 30.75 30.55
N LYS A 5 24.40 29.93 30.97
CA LYS A 5 24.50 28.51 30.63
C LYS A 5 23.27 27.70 31.08
N GLN A 6 22.73 27.98 32.27
CA GLN A 6 21.50 27.33 32.74
C GLN A 6 20.28 27.68 31.88
N TRP A 7 20.12 28.96 31.50
CA TRP A 7 19.04 29.38 30.61
C TRP A 7 19.16 28.79 29.20
N GLU A 8 20.38 28.65 28.68
CA GLU A 8 20.65 27.95 27.41
C GLU A 8 20.21 26.48 27.48
N ILE A 9 20.60 25.76 28.54
CA ILE A 9 20.20 24.35 28.74
C ILE A 9 18.68 24.22 28.83
N VAL A 10 18.01 25.09 29.59
CA VAL A 10 16.54 25.08 29.70
C VAL A 10 15.88 25.37 28.36
N SER A 11 16.40 26.33 27.60
CA SER A 11 15.84 26.73 26.30
C SER A 11 16.00 25.61 25.26
N VAL A 12 17.17 24.98 25.21
CA VAL A 12 17.43 23.84 24.33
C VAL A 12 16.58 22.64 24.73
N SER A 13 16.48 22.33 26.03
CA SER A 13 15.65 21.22 26.52
C SER A 13 14.18 21.43 26.21
N ALA A 14 13.67 22.65 26.37
CA ALA A 14 12.31 23.00 26.01
C ALA A 14 12.07 22.86 24.50
N LEU A 15 13.01 23.32 23.67
CA LEU A 15 12.94 23.17 22.21
C LEU A 15 12.91 21.68 21.82
N VAL A 16 13.80 20.86 22.38
CA VAL A 16 13.86 19.41 22.15
C VAL A 16 12.55 18.73 22.56
N LEU A 17 11.99 19.09 23.71
CA LEU A 17 10.72 18.51 24.18
C LEU A 17 9.55 18.87 23.25
N VAL A 18 9.49 20.12 22.79
CA VAL A 18 8.47 20.56 21.83
C VAL A 18 8.60 19.78 20.51
N PHE A 19 9.81 19.66 19.97
CA PHE A 19 10.05 18.86 18.76
C PHE A 19 9.68 17.38 18.96
N LEU A 20 10.04 16.79 20.11
CA LEU A 20 9.71 15.41 20.43
C LEU A 20 8.19 15.18 20.47
N ILE A 21 7.43 16.11 21.08
CA ILE A 21 5.96 16.02 21.10
C ILE A 21 5.41 16.08 19.68
N PHE A 22 5.83 17.05 18.87
CA PHE A 22 5.36 17.17 17.48
C PHE A 22 5.74 15.97 16.61
N ALA A 23 6.95 15.43 16.78
CA ALA A 23 7.39 14.22 16.12
C ALA A 23 6.52 13.03 16.55
N SER A 24 6.31 12.86 17.86
CA SER A 24 5.52 11.75 18.42
C SER A 24 4.06 11.74 17.93
N LEU A 25 3.45 12.92 17.79
CA LEU A 25 2.09 13.06 17.26
C LEU A 25 1.99 12.83 15.74
N ASN A 26 3.12 12.95 15.03
CA ASN A 26 3.21 12.81 13.58
C ASN A 26 4.07 11.61 13.15
N LEU A 27 4.18 10.57 14.00
CA LEU A 27 4.99 9.38 13.72
C LEU A 27 4.52 8.56 12.50
N GLY A 28 3.35 8.88 11.94
CA GLY A 28 2.73 8.15 10.84
C GLY A 28 1.33 7.64 11.20
N SER A 29 0.83 6.72 10.39
CA SER A 29 -0.32 5.87 10.73
C SER A 29 0.16 4.71 11.60
N VAL A 30 -0.60 4.39 12.65
CA VAL A 30 -0.42 3.16 13.42
C VAL A 30 -1.25 1.99 12.87
N GLU A 31 -2.10 2.29 11.88
CA GLU A 31 -2.91 1.30 11.17
C GLU A 31 -2.27 1.04 9.80
N MET A 32 -1.99 -0.24 9.53
CA MET A 32 -1.52 -0.75 8.24
C MET A 32 -2.24 -2.07 7.95
N PRO A 33 -2.44 -2.45 6.68
CA PRO A 33 -2.95 -3.77 6.34
C PRO A 33 -2.07 -4.87 6.92
N TYR A 34 -2.68 -5.89 7.48
CA TYR A 34 -2.01 -7.05 8.07
C TYR A 34 -2.52 -8.38 7.50
N SER A 35 -3.68 -8.40 6.83
CA SER A 35 -4.05 -9.47 5.92
C SER A 35 -3.21 -9.33 4.64
N TYR A 36 -2.76 -10.46 4.07
CA TYR A 36 -2.02 -10.44 2.81
C TYR A 36 -2.58 -11.49 1.87
N TRP A 37 -2.81 -11.06 0.64
CA TRP A 37 -2.97 -11.94 -0.50
C TRP A 37 -1.63 -12.11 -1.23
N GLN A 38 -1.41 -13.30 -1.77
CA GLN A 38 -0.26 -13.60 -2.62
C GLN A 38 -0.70 -14.64 -3.67
N PRO A 39 -0.05 -14.69 -4.84
CA PRO A 39 -0.30 -15.74 -5.83
C PRO A 39 -0.14 -17.14 -5.24
N SER A 40 -1.06 -18.04 -5.57
CA SER A 40 -1.19 -19.36 -4.96
C SER A 40 -0.05 -20.31 -5.35
N LYS A 41 0.45 -20.18 -6.58
CA LYS A 41 1.48 -21.07 -7.14
C LYS A 41 2.50 -20.28 -7.94
N ALA A 42 3.77 -20.42 -7.55
CA ALA A 42 4.87 -19.87 -8.30
C ALA A 42 4.88 -20.43 -9.75
N GLY A 43 5.06 -19.55 -10.73
CA GLY A 43 5.15 -19.92 -12.15
C GLY A 43 3.80 -20.12 -12.86
N VAL A 44 2.68 -19.90 -12.17
CA VAL A 44 1.33 -19.92 -12.76
C VAL A 44 0.73 -18.52 -12.63
N ALA A 45 0.06 -18.04 -13.68
CA ALA A 45 -0.66 -16.78 -13.61
C ALA A 45 -1.93 -16.95 -12.75
N ASP A 46 -2.16 -16.01 -11.83
CA ASP A 46 -3.38 -15.96 -11.03
C ASP A 46 -4.27 -14.81 -11.52
N VAL A 47 -5.58 -15.01 -11.41
CA VAL A 47 -6.57 -14.03 -11.82
C VAL A 47 -7.48 -13.71 -10.65
N VAL A 48 -7.64 -12.43 -10.39
CA VAL A 48 -8.58 -11.91 -9.41
C VAL A 48 -9.53 -10.96 -10.11
N THR A 49 -10.84 -11.07 -9.84
CA THR A 49 -11.83 -10.17 -10.41
C THR A 49 -12.67 -9.52 -9.32
N PHE A 50 -12.77 -8.20 -9.38
CA PHE A 50 -13.66 -7.37 -8.60
C PHE A 50 -14.89 -7.05 -9.43
N ASP A 51 -16.07 -7.35 -8.90
CA ASP A 51 -17.36 -7.03 -9.49
C ASP A 51 -18.07 -5.99 -8.61
N PHE A 52 -18.41 -4.84 -9.21
CA PHE A 52 -19.08 -3.75 -8.52
C PHE A 52 -20.61 -3.84 -8.57
N GLY A 53 -21.18 -4.83 -9.27
CA GLY A 53 -22.62 -5.03 -9.45
C GLY A 53 -23.31 -4.01 -10.36
N SER A 54 -22.67 -2.87 -10.62
CA SER A 54 -23.11 -1.85 -11.57
C SER A 54 -21.91 -1.12 -12.16
N VAL A 55 -22.09 -0.46 -13.31
CA VAL A 55 -21.03 0.36 -13.92
C VAL A 55 -20.63 1.50 -12.97
N GLN A 56 -19.33 1.59 -12.69
CA GLN A 56 -18.72 2.62 -11.86
C GLN A 56 -17.76 3.49 -12.69
N GLN A 57 -17.61 4.76 -12.30
CA GLN A 57 -16.62 5.67 -12.86
C GLN A 57 -15.32 5.58 -12.06
N VAL A 58 -14.37 4.77 -12.52
CA VAL A 58 -13.10 4.50 -11.83
C VAL A 58 -12.00 5.43 -12.34
N LYS A 59 -11.21 5.98 -11.44
CA LYS A 59 -10.10 6.90 -11.75
C LYS A 59 -8.75 6.23 -11.58
N GLU A 60 -8.56 5.59 -10.45
CA GLU A 60 -7.28 5.03 -10.01
C GLU A 60 -7.54 3.92 -9.00
N LEU A 61 -6.52 3.13 -8.75
CA LEU A 61 -6.49 2.20 -7.64
C LEU A 61 -5.22 2.42 -6.81
N TYR A 62 -5.32 2.05 -5.55
CA TYR A 62 -4.21 1.99 -4.62
C TYR A 62 -3.99 0.54 -4.20
N ILE A 63 -2.75 0.09 -4.19
CA ILE A 63 -2.37 -1.21 -3.63
C ILE A 63 -1.41 -1.03 -2.46
N PHE A 64 -1.56 -1.82 -1.41
CA PHE A 64 -0.55 -1.89 -0.36
C PHE A 64 0.41 -3.03 -0.64
N VAL A 65 1.69 -2.69 -0.85
CA VAL A 65 2.75 -3.66 -1.08
C VAL A 65 3.35 -4.06 0.26
N GLY A 66 3.16 -5.32 0.65
CA GLY A 66 3.54 -5.84 1.97
C GLY A 66 4.96 -6.42 2.06
N ASP A 67 5.57 -6.73 0.93
CA ASP A 67 6.93 -7.28 0.90
C ASP A 67 7.76 -6.77 -0.28
N ALA A 68 9.06 -7.06 -0.24
CA ALA A 68 10.02 -6.64 -1.24
C ALA A 68 10.11 -7.65 -2.41
N ASN A 69 9.19 -8.61 -2.50
CA ASN A 69 9.17 -9.58 -3.58
C ASN A 69 8.53 -8.96 -4.84
N ARG A 70 8.86 -9.52 -6.00
CA ARG A 70 8.32 -9.01 -7.25
C ARG A 70 6.80 -9.13 -7.26
N THR A 71 6.12 -8.02 -7.49
CA THR A 71 4.65 -7.96 -7.65
C THR A 71 4.36 -7.41 -9.03
N LYS A 72 3.81 -8.23 -9.91
CA LYS A 72 3.53 -7.81 -11.29
C LYS A 72 2.18 -8.29 -11.77
N PHE A 73 1.38 -7.36 -12.26
CA PHE A 73 0.07 -7.66 -12.81
C PHE A 73 -0.39 -6.61 -13.82
N ASP A 74 -1.28 -7.06 -14.71
CA ASP A 74 -2.04 -6.21 -15.61
C ASP A 74 -3.47 -6.05 -15.08
N VAL A 75 -4.05 -4.88 -15.36
CA VAL A 75 -5.40 -4.49 -14.92
C VAL A 75 -6.28 -4.34 -16.14
N TYR A 76 -7.41 -5.03 -16.14
CA TYR A 76 -8.40 -5.02 -17.20
C TYR A 76 -9.77 -4.58 -16.68
N GLY A 77 -10.56 -3.93 -17.51
CA GLY A 77 -11.96 -3.61 -17.27
C GLY A 77 -12.91 -4.58 -17.97
N ASP A 78 -14.14 -4.13 -18.18
CA ASP A 78 -15.15 -4.87 -18.93
C ASP A 78 -14.66 -5.23 -20.34
N ASN A 79 -15.06 -6.41 -20.84
CA ASN A 79 -14.66 -6.95 -22.14
C ASN A 79 -13.14 -7.06 -22.36
N ASP A 80 -12.37 -7.23 -21.28
CA ASP A 80 -10.91 -7.33 -21.32
C ASP A 80 -10.22 -6.07 -21.87
N GLU A 81 -10.84 -4.89 -21.69
CA GLU A 81 -10.17 -3.61 -21.98
C GLU A 81 -8.95 -3.45 -21.07
N PHE A 82 -7.76 -3.31 -21.64
CA PHE A 82 -6.55 -3.02 -20.87
C PHE A 82 -6.61 -1.62 -20.27
N LEU A 83 -6.43 -1.53 -18.95
CA LEU A 83 -6.50 -0.27 -18.21
C LEU A 83 -5.12 0.23 -17.77
N SER A 84 -4.30 -0.66 -17.20
CA SER A 84 -3.00 -0.31 -16.63
C SER A 84 -2.15 -1.55 -16.35
N SER A 85 -0.88 -1.34 -15.99
CA SER A 85 0.04 -2.38 -15.56
C SER A 85 0.86 -1.90 -14.37
N TYR A 86 1.30 -2.84 -13.54
CA TYR A 86 2.12 -2.58 -12.38
C TYR A 86 3.24 -3.62 -12.27
N ASP A 87 4.45 -3.18 -11.95
CA ASP A 87 5.62 -4.04 -11.71
C ASP A 87 6.48 -3.44 -10.58
N ASN A 88 6.44 -4.06 -9.41
CA ASN A 88 7.42 -3.85 -8.33
C ASN A 88 8.59 -4.79 -8.60
N ASN A 89 9.59 -4.38 -9.38
CA ASN A 89 10.73 -5.25 -9.70
C ASN A 89 11.93 -4.93 -8.80
N PRO A 90 12.30 -5.79 -7.84
CA PRO A 90 13.38 -5.49 -6.89
C PRO A 90 14.76 -5.28 -7.53
N ALA A 91 14.94 -5.70 -8.79
CA ALA A 91 16.15 -5.45 -9.56
C ALA A 91 16.25 -4.02 -10.13
N GLU A 92 15.13 -3.29 -10.20
CA GLU A 92 15.03 -1.94 -10.79
C GLU A 92 14.62 -0.90 -9.72
N HIS A 93 13.51 -1.16 -9.03
CA HIS A 93 12.93 -0.33 -7.99
C HIS A 93 12.13 -1.22 -7.02
N VAL A 94 12.38 -1.07 -5.72
CA VAL A 94 11.70 -1.86 -4.69
C VAL A 94 10.83 -0.96 -3.82
N HIS A 95 9.58 -1.37 -3.71
CA HIS A 95 8.59 -0.81 -2.80
C HIS A 95 8.27 -1.86 -1.73
N PHE A 96 8.18 -1.44 -0.47
CA PHE A 96 7.95 -2.30 0.69
C PHE A 96 7.23 -1.52 1.77
N CYS A 97 6.16 -2.10 2.33
CA CYS A 97 5.25 -1.46 3.27
C CYS A 97 4.76 -0.08 2.78
N SER A 98 4.39 0.01 1.51
CA SER A 98 4.00 1.27 0.86
C SER A 98 2.70 1.15 0.08
N TRP A 99 1.99 2.28 -0.03
CA TRP A 99 0.82 2.40 -0.88
C TRP A 99 1.21 2.92 -2.27
N GLU A 100 0.97 2.10 -3.28
CA GLU A 100 1.27 2.42 -4.67
C GLU A 100 0.02 2.84 -5.42
N ARG A 101 0.13 3.94 -6.16
CA ARG A 101 -0.97 4.51 -6.94
C ARG A 101 -0.86 4.07 -8.38
N ILE A 102 -1.94 3.47 -8.90
CA ILE A 102 -2.04 3.03 -10.30
C ILE A 102 -3.18 3.80 -10.97
N ASN A 103 -2.85 4.55 -12.02
CA ASN A 103 -3.82 5.33 -12.77
C ASN A 103 -4.57 4.40 -13.75
N LEU A 104 -5.91 4.47 -13.76
CA LEU A 104 -6.79 3.70 -14.64
C LEU A 104 -7.35 4.54 -15.81
N GLY A 105 -6.93 5.80 -15.94
CA GLY A 105 -7.24 6.65 -17.09
C GLY A 105 -8.65 7.22 -17.13
N HIS A 106 -9.40 7.20 -16.01
CA HIS A 106 -10.81 7.61 -15.92
C HIS A 106 -11.71 6.76 -16.85
N ARG A 107 -12.17 5.62 -16.36
CA ARG A 107 -12.90 4.61 -17.15
C ARG A 107 -14.24 4.28 -16.51
N SER A 108 -15.19 3.88 -17.34
CA SER A 108 -16.49 3.36 -16.90
C SER A 108 -16.46 1.84 -16.99
N THR A 109 -16.50 1.16 -15.87
CA THR A 109 -16.43 -0.31 -15.84
C THR A 109 -17.26 -0.88 -14.69
N SER A 110 -17.90 -2.03 -14.91
CA SER A 110 -18.62 -2.79 -13.87
C SER A 110 -17.73 -3.81 -13.18
N THR A 111 -16.63 -4.19 -13.83
CA THR A 111 -15.63 -5.12 -13.30
C THR A 111 -14.21 -4.58 -13.41
N ILE A 112 -13.33 -5.02 -12.51
CA ILE A 112 -11.88 -4.88 -12.66
C ILE A 112 -11.26 -6.25 -12.48
N LYS A 113 -10.43 -6.67 -13.43
CA LYS A 113 -9.70 -7.93 -13.40
C LYS A 113 -8.21 -7.67 -13.30
N PHE A 114 -7.58 -8.30 -12.32
CA PHE A 114 -6.14 -8.34 -12.13
C PHE A 114 -5.60 -9.66 -12.66
N VAL A 115 -4.61 -9.59 -13.55
CA VAL A 115 -3.93 -10.77 -14.09
C VAL A 115 -2.48 -10.72 -13.62
N PHE A 116 -2.16 -11.56 -12.64
CA PHE A 116 -0.84 -11.64 -12.05
C PHE A 116 0.08 -12.50 -12.91
N GLY A 117 1.26 -11.99 -13.22
CA GLY A 117 2.25 -12.72 -14.00
C GLY A 117 2.81 -13.93 -13.22
N PRO A 118 3.29 -14.98 -13.91
CA PRO A 118 3.90 -16.16 -13.27
C PRO A 118 5.14 -15.84 -12.42
N GLU A 119 5.79 -14.69 -12.66
CA GLU A 119 6.90 -14.16 -11.90
C GLU A 119 6.49 -13.44 -10.60
N SER A 120 5.19 -13.14 -10.44
CA SER A 120 4.68 -12.42 -9.27
C SER A 120 4.68 -13.33 -8.05
N ARG A 121 5.30 -12.87 -6.97
CA ARG A 121 5.39 -13.56 -5.68
C ARG A 121 5.13 -12.66 -4.48
N GLY A 122 4.97 -11.35 -4.72
CA GLY A 122 4.83 -10.40 -3.63
C GLY A 122 3.45 -10.42 -2.99
N LYS A 123 3.45 -9.90 -1.76
CA LYS A 123 2.29 -9.82 -0.89
C LYS A 123 1.59 -8.49 -1.12
N ILE A 124 0.29 -8.56 -1.41
CA ILE A 124 -0.58 -7.39 -1.48
C ILE A 124 -1.48 -7.41 -0.26
N GLY A 125 -1.41 -6.36 0.54
CA GLY A 125 -2.21 -6.27 1.75
C GLY A 125 -3.65 -5.84 1.47
N GLU A 126 -3.84 -4.88 0.57
CA GLU A 126 -5.15 -4.28 0.34
C GLU A 126 -5.18 -3.58 -1.02
N VAL A 127 -6.34 -3.53 -1.66
CA VAL A 127 -6.59 -2.85 -2.94
C VAL A 127 -7.80 -1.95 -2.82
N ILE A 128 -7.62 -0.67 -3.11
CA ILE A 128 -8.68 0.34 -2.98
C ILE A 128 -8.92 0.97 -4.34
N VAL A 129 -10.14 0.83 -4.84
CA VAL A 129 -10.56 1.46 -6.10
C VAL A 129 -11.18 2.82 -5.79
N ILE A 130 -10.78 3.84 -6.55
CA ILE A 130 -11.19 5.22 -6.33
C ILE A 130 -11.99 5.72 -7.52
N SER A 131 -13.13 6.34 -7.23
CA SER A 131 -13.98 6.96 -8.24
C SER A 131 -13.41 8.27 -8.77
N THR A 132 -13.95 8.75 -9.88
CA THR A 132 -13.67 10.10 -10.40
C THR A 132 -14.07 11.22 -9.42
N GLU A 133 -14.97 10.93 -8.47
CA GLU A 133 -15.35 11.84 -7.37
C GLU A 133 -14.45 11.75 -6.13
N ASN A 134 -13.32 11.01 -6.20
CA ASN A 134 -12.43 10.75 -5.07
C ASN A 134 -13.08 9.98 -3.90
N LYS A 135 -14.03 9.09 -4.19
CA LYS A 135 -14.65 8.20 -3.21
C LYS A 135 -14.15 6.77 -3.40
N LYS A 136 -14.06 6.00 -2.31
CA LYS A 136 -13.78 4.57 -2.39
C LYS A 136 -14.95 3.84 -3.04
N ILE A 137 -14.64 2.87 -3.88
CA ILE A 137 -15.60 1.93 -4.48
C ILE A 137 -15.24 0.56 -3.93
N ALA A 138 -16.11 -0.01 -3.10
CA ALA A 138 -15.98 -1.38 -2.64
C ALA A 138 -16.62 -2.33 -3.66
N PRO A 139 -15.96 -3.44 -4.03
CA PRO A 139 -16.60 -4.47 -4.83
C PRO A 139 -17.73 -5.15 -4.05
N VAL A 140 -18.79 -5.51 -4.76
CA VAL A 140 -19.91 -6.30 -4.23
C VAL A 140 -19.52 -7.78 -4.18
N ASN A 141 -18.70 -8.22 -5.13
CA ASN A 141 -18.19 -9.58 -5.17
C ASN A 141 -16.72 -9.60 -5.60
N VAL A 142 -15.96 -10.55 -5.06
CA VAL A 142 -14.54 -10.77 -5.38
C VAL A 142 -14.33 -12.24 -5.68
N SER A 143 -13.80 -12.53 -6.86
CA SER A 143 -13.46 -13.89 -7.29
C SER A 143 -11.96 -14.06 -7.49
N GLY A 144 -11.48 -15.29 -7.30
CA GLY A 144 -10.06 -15.63 -7.23
C GLY A 144 -9.73 -16.36 -5.93
N GLU A 145 -8.66 -17.13 -5.92
CA GLU A 145 -8.25 -17.89 -4.74
C GLU A 145 -7.81 -16.95 -3.62
N ALA A 146 -8.46 -17.06 -2.45
CA ALA A 146 -8.24 -16.21 -1.27
C ALA A 146 -8.30 -14.68 -1.52
N ALA A 147 -8.87 -14.25 -2.65
CA ALA A 147 -8.83 -12.87 -3.12
C ALA A 147 -9.62 -11.87 -2.25
N THR A 148 -10.49 -12.36 -1.36
CA THR A 148 -11.19 -11.53 -0.38
C THR A 148 -10.24 -10.77 0.55
N ARG A 149 -9.00 -11.25 0.73
CA ARG A 149 -7.94 -10.56 1.48
C ARG A 149 -7.42 -9.28 0.81
N LEU A 150 -7.81 -9.02 -0.43
CA LEU A 150 -7.43 -7.78 -1.11
C LEU A 150 -8.40 -6.63 -0.78
N VAL A 151 -9.51 -6.92 -0.09
CA VAL A 151 -10.61 -5.96 0.11
C VAL A 151 -11.19 -5.98 1.54
N ASP A 152 -10.56 -6.69 2.49
CA ASP A 152 -11.11 -6.93 3.82
C ASP A 152 -10.77 -5.82 4.84
N GLU A 153 -9.81 -4.95 4.53
CA GLU A 153 -9.33 -3.86 5.38
C GLU A 153 -9.52 -2.47 4.74
N GLN A 154 -10.58 -2.27 3.96
CA GLN A 154 -10.89 -1.00 3.29
C GLN A 154 -10.90 0.23 4.21
N SER A 155 -11.07 0.07 5.53
CA SER A 155 -11.01 1.17 6.52
C SER A 155 -9.60 1.58 6.94
N ALA A 156 -8.55 0.79 6.63
CA ALA A 156 -7.18 0.98 7.11
C ALA A 156 -6.52 2.28 6.63
N ILE A 157 -7.07 2.93 5.62
CA ILE A 157 -6.55 4.20 5.10
C ILE A 157 -7.64 5.25 4.94
N LYS A 158 -7.31 6.52 5.17
CA LYS A 158 -8.19 7.65 4.85
C LYS A 158 -7.72 8.34 3.58
N LEU A 159 -8.66 8.73 2.73
CA LEU A 159 -8.36 9.52 1.53
C LEU A 159 -8.15 11.00 1.92
N PRO A 160 -7.23 11.71 1.25
CA PRO A 160 -6.30 11.21 0.23
C PRO A 160 -5.20 10.33 0.84
N VAL A 161 -4.74 9.33 0.08
CA VAL A 161 -3.55 8.53 0.45
C VAL A 161 -2.36 9.48 0.48
N THR A 162 -1.73 9.59 1.64
CA THR A 162 -0.50 10.37 1.85
C THR A 162 0.61 9.45 2.32
N GLN A 163 1.84 9.96 2.33
CA GLN A 163 3.02 9.25 2.83
C GLN A 163 2.87 8.76 4.28
N ARG A 164 1.93 9.34 5.05
CA ARG A 164 1.60 8.91 6.43
C ARG A 164 1.29 7.41 6.55
N TYR A 165 0.83 6.76 5.48
CA TYR A 165 0.34 5.38 5.51
C TYR A 165 1.33 4.33 5.01
N GLY A 166 2.59 4.70 4.72
CA GLY A 166 3.61 3.75 4.27
C GLY A 166 5.01 4.18 4.71
N ALA A 167 5.96 3.26 4.58
CA ALA A 167 7.36 3.52 4.90
C ALA A 167 7.98 4.47 3.86
N TYR A 168 8.75 5.46 4.33
CA TYR A 168 9.58 6.30 3.47
C TYR A 168 10.87 5.58 3.04
N PHE A 169 11.56 6.10 2.03
CA PHE A 169 12.66 5.38 1.34
C PHE A 169 13.84 4.99 2.26
N ASP A 170 14.15 5.81 3.27
CA ASP A 170 15.15 5.50 4.31
C ASP A 170 14.54 4.69 5.47
N GLU A 171 13.24 4.85 5.73
CA GLU A 171 12.50 4.09 6.74
C GLU A 171 12.31 2.62 6.36
N MET A 172 12.24 2.32 5.06
CA MET A 172 12.06 0.98 4.53
C MET A 172 13.07 -0.02 5.11
N TYR A 173 14.33 0.38 5.29
CA TYR A 173 15.36 -0.48 5.89
C TYR A 173 15.03 -0.84 7.33
N PHE A 174 14.61 0.13 8.14
CA PHE A 174 14.26 -0.13 9.54
C PHE A 174 13.02 -1.02 9.65
N VAL A 175 12.01 -0.78 8.82
CA VAL A 175 10.80 -1.61 8.80
C VAL A 175 11.13 -3.03 8.36
N ARG A 176 11.97 -3.18 7.32
CA ARG A 176 12.39 -4.48 6.82
C ARG A 176 13.18 -5.27 7.86
N THR A 177 14.20 -4.65 8.45
CA THR A 177 15.00 -5.26 9.52
C THR A 177 14.14 -5.62 10.74
N ALA A 178 13.16 -4.79 11.10
CA ALA A 178 12.23 -5.13 12.17
C ALA A 178 11.37 -6.35 11.82
N GLN A 179 10.84 -6.42 10.59
CA GLN A 179 10.07 -7.57 10.11
C GLN A 179 10.92 -8.85 10.05
N GLU A 180 12.14 -8.76 9.54
CA GLU A 180 13.10 -9.88 9.50
C GLU A 180 13.39 -10.39 10.92
N HIS A 181 13.66 -9.50 11.88
CA HIS A 181 13.83 -9.88 13.28
C HIS A 181 12.59 -10.53 13.90
N LEU A 182 11.38 -10.02 13.61
CA LEU A 182 10.12 -10.61 14.07
C LEU A 182 9.91 -12.02 13.49
N ASN A 183 10.41 -12.27 12.28
CA ASN A 183 10.35 -13.56 11.59
C ASN A 183 11.56 -14.47 11.82
N LEU A 184 12.53 -14.04 12.65
CA LEU A 184 13.80 -14.75 12.92
C LEU A 184 14.67 -14.93 11.66
N GLU A 185 14.61 -13.99 10.74
CA GLU A 185 15.43 -13.91 9.53
C GLU A 185 16.68 -13.04 9.81
N GLU A 186 17.78 -13.31 9.09
CA GLU A 186 18.96 -12.43 9.12
C GLU A 186 18.69 -11.21 8.22
N PRO A 187 18.96 -9.98 8.70
CA PRO A 187 18.79 -8.75 7.92
C PRO A 187 19.88 -8.51 6.87
#